data_AF-A0A134B3B8-F1
#
_entry.id   AF-A0A134B3B8-F1
#
_cell.length_a   1.000
_cell.length_b   1.000
_cell.length_c   1.000
_cell.angle_alpha   90.00
_cell.angle_beta   90.00
_cell.angle_gamma   90.00
#
_symmetry.space_group_name_H-M   'P 1'
#
loop_
_entity.id
_entity.type
_entity.pdbx_description
1 polymer ?
#
loop_
_entity_poly.entity_id
_entity_poly.type
_entity_poly.pdbx_seq_one_letter_code
_entity_poly.pdbx_strand_id
1 'polypeptide(L)'
;MEQTLRGYKKNNLYCFISEQLGEDEALQLVHRYHVGTSKYWEGATVFWQIDTTGSVRTGKIMLYNPETGKRVKQPFNHITWVHSLLKRPNYNLSQCFFGEHLLDTDKHKPIALVESEKTALIASHYLPQYLWLATGGKHGCFKSSNLVPLFGRQVVLFPDLGATDYWQEKLKMMQSLGMEVQLFDYLEKHAPLQDQQAGYDIADYLLQIKTQTSVLKDFIRQNPHLQLLIDKLGLRVVKEQRLAQPLPQKRRPHR
;
A
#
# COMPACT_ATOMS: atom_id res chain seq x y z
N MET A 1 -4.97 -18.08 -9.07
CA MET A 1 -4.07 -17.01 -8.63
C MET A 1 -2.81 -16.94 -9.48
N GLU A 2 -1.99 -17.99 -9.50
CA GLU A 2 -0.67 -18.03 -10.18
C GLU A 2 -0.67 -17.49 -11.61
N GLN A 3 -1.68 -17.83 -12.41
CA GLN A 3 -1.80 -17.36 -13.80
C GLN A 3 -1.87 -15.82 -13.94
N THR A 4 -2.23 -15.11 -12.86
CA THR A 4 -2.29 -13.65 -12.81
C THR A 4 -1.00 -13.00 -12.32
N LEU A 5 -0.08 -13.75 -11.70
CA LEU A 5 1.18 -13.22 -11.12
C LEU A 5 2.26 -13.03 -12.21
N ARG A 6 1.88 -12.44 -13.33
CA ARG A 6 2.72 -12.23 -14.52
C ARG A 6 2.17 -11.09 -15.37
N GLY A 7 2.92 -10.72 -16.41
CA GLY A 7 2.47 -9.72 -17.39
C GLY A 7 2.36 -8.31 -16.83
N TYR A 8 3.15 -7.98 -15.80
CA TYR A 8 3.08 -6.73 -15.05
C TYR A 8 3.23 -5.47 -15.89
N LYS A 9 3.98 -5.51 -16.99
CA LYS A 9 4.09 -4.39 -17.96
C LYS A 9 2.76 -3.94 -18.56
N LYS A 10 1.71 -4.76 -18.47
CA LYS A 10 0.34 -4.40 -18.90
C LYS A 10 -0.56 -3.98 -17.75
N ASN A 11 -0.13 -4.10 -16.49
CA ASN A 11 -0.95 -3.84 -15.31
C ASN A 11 -0.82 -2.36 -14.92
N ASN A 12 -1.90 -1.59 -15.04
CA ASN A 12 -1.85 -0.14 -14.87
C ASN A 12 -1.40 0.28 -13.47
N LEU A 13 -1.80 -0.45 -12.43
CA LEU A 13 -1.34 -0.15 -11.08
C LEU A 13 0.15 -0.43 -10.92
N TYR A 14 0.64 -1.54 -11.48
CA TYR A 14 2.08 -1.82 -11.47
C TYR A 14 2.87 -0.74 -12.23
N CYS A 15 2.39 -0.31 -13.39
CA CYS A 15 3.04 0.74 -14.17
C CYS A 15 3.09 2.05 -13.37
N PHE A 16 1.98 2.44 -12.73
CA PHE A 16 1.95 3.60 -11.84
C PHE A 16 2.96 3.49 -10.70
N ILE A 17 2.98 2.37 -9.97
CA ILE A 17 3.90 2.18 -8.83
C ILE A 17 5.36 2.13 -9.29
N SER A 18 5.63 1.49 -10.43
CA SER A 18 6.96 1.46 -11.06
C SER A 18 7.43 2.85 -11.47
N GLU A 19 6.49 3.71 -11.87
CA GLU A 19 6.81 5.09 -12.18
C GLU A 19 7.25 5.86 -10.93
N GLN A 20 6.52 5.70 -9.83
CA GLN A 20 6.77 6.39 -8.56
C GLN A 20 8.00 5.86 -7.79
N LEU A 21 8.18 4.54 -7.74
CA LEU A 21 9.14 3.88 -6.85
C LEU A 21 10.34 3.26 -7.60
N GLY A 22 10.23 3.04 -8.91
CA GLY A 22 11.16 2.25 -9.70
C GLY A 22 10.69 0.81 -9.93
N GLU A 23 11.15 0.19 -11.02
CA GLU A 23 10.68 -1.13 -11.45
C GLU A 23 11.01 -2.24 -10.45
N ASP A 24 12.22 -2.24 -9.88
CA ASP A 24 12.67 -3.28 -8.94
C ASP A 24 11.82 -3.28 -7.66
N GLU A 25 11.62 -2.10 -7.07
CA GLU A 25 10.80 -1.92 -5.87
C GLU A 25 9.34 -2.28 -6.14
N ALA A 26 8.78 -1.80 -7.25
CA ALA A 26 7.42 -2.15 -7.64
C ALA A 26 7.23 -3.65 -7.84
N LEU A 27 8.22 -4.32 -8.45
CA LEU A 27 8.20 -5.76 -8.69
C LEU A 27 8.26 -6.54 -7.38
N GLN A 28 9.14 -6.15 -6.46
CA GLN A 28 9.22 -6.74 -5.12
C GLN A 28 7.90 -6.59 -4.36
N LEU A 29 7.27 -5.41 -4.42
CA LEU A 29 5.98 -5.13 -3.77
C LEU A 29 4.86 -6.02 -4.32
N VAL A 30 4.68 -6.07 -5.65
CA VAL A 30 3.60 -6.88 -6.24
C VAL A 30 3.82 -8.38 -6.02
N HIS A 31 5.06 -8.85 -5.95
CA HIS A 31 5.35 -10.23 -5.58
C HIS A 31 5.04 -10.51 -4.12
N ARG A 32 5.54 -9.68 -3.20
CA ARG A 32 5.32 -9.82 -1.75
C ARG A 32 3.83 -9.90 -1.40
N TYR A 33 3.03 -9.03 -2.00
CA TYR A 33 1.58 -8.97 -1.75
C TYR A 33 0.75 -9.86 -2.69
N HIS A 34 1.40 -10.65 -3.56
CA HIS A 34 0.73 -11.45 -4.59
C HIS A 34 -0.27 -10.64 -5.43
N VAL A 35 0.06 -9.42 -5.81
CA VAL A 35 -0.77 -8.61 -6.71
C VAL A 35 -0.70 -9.20 -8.11
N GLY A 36 -1.87 -9.44 -8.71
CA GLY A 36 -1.99 -10.05 -10.04
C GLY A 36 -2.40 -9.06 -11.13
N THR A 37 -2.28 -9.49 -12.37
CA THR A 37 -2.75 -8.83 -13.59
C THR A 37 -3.98 -9.56 -14.13
N SER A 38 -5.02 -8.81 -14.47
CA SER A 38 -6.24 -9.31 -15.10
C SER A 38 -6.37 -8.78 -16.52
N LYS A 39 -6.98 -9.61 -17.37
CA LYS A 39 -7.38 -9.22 -18.73
C LYS A 39 -8.87 -8.88 -18.84
N TYR A 40 -9.61 -8.93 -17.72
CA TYR A 40 -11.06 -8.65 -17.73
C TYR A 40 -11.36 -7.23 -18.19
N TRP A 41 -10.58 -6.28 -17.71
CA TRP A 41 -10.40 -4.97 -18.35
C TRP A 41 -8.92 -4.83 -18.70
N GLU A 42 -8.63 -4.14 -19.80
CA GLU A 42 -7.27 -3.91 -20.22
C GLU A 42 -6.49 -3.17 -19.12
N GLY A 43 -5.42 -3.81 -18.66
CA GLY A 43 -4.58 -3.33 -17.57
C GLY A 43 -5.15 -3.37 -16.17
N ALA A 44 -6.21 -4.14 -15.94
CA ALA A 44 -6.73 -4.36 -14.60
C ALA A 44 -5.76 -5.14 -13.69
N THR A 45 -5.87 -4.86 -12.41
CA THR A 45 -5.15 -5.49 -11.32
C THR A 45 -6.06 -6.48 -10.59
N VAL A 46 -5.48 -7.50 -9.97
CA VAL A 46 -6.17 -8.40 -9.03
C VAL A 46 -5.51 -8.31 -7.66
N PHE A 47 -6.27 -7.98 -6.63
CA PHE A 47 -5.86 -8.11 -5.24
C PHE A 47 -6.39 -9.42 -4.68
N TRP A 48 -5.48 -10.35 -4.37
CA TRP A 48 -5.85 -11.65 -3.79
C TRP A 48 -5.94 -11.54 -2.27
N GLN A 49 -7.03 -12.04 -1.71
CA GLN A 49 -7.17 -12.25 -0.27
C GLN A 49 -6.75 -13.68 0.02
N ILE A 50 -5.66 -13.83 0.77
CA ILE A 50 -5.01 -15.09 1.10
C ILE A 50 -4.88 -15.12 2.61
N ASP A 51 -5.42 -16.14 3.25
CA ASP A 51 -5.37 -16.24 4.71
C ASP A 51 -4.00 -16.72 5.23
N THR A 52 -3.86 -16.79 6.55
CA THR A 52 -2.64 -17.27 7.23
C THR A 52 -2.25 -18.72 6.88
N THR A 53 -3.18 -19.53 6.35
CA THR A 53 -2.90 -20.91 5.90
C THR A 53 -2.40 -20.97 4.45
N GLY A 54 -2.33 -19.82 3.76
CA GLY A 54 -2.00 -19.75 2.34
C GLY A 54 -3.19 -20.04 1.41
N SER A 55 -4.40 -20.18 1.95
CA SER A 55 -5.59 -20.48 1.15
C SER A 55 -6.11 -19.22 0.46
N VAL A 56 -6.30 -19.28 -0.86
CA VAL A 56 -6.89 -18.18 -1.64
C VAL A 56 -8.39 -18.10 -1.35
N ARG A 57 -8.82 -17.04 -0.66
CA ARG A 57 -10.19 -16.83 -0.18
C ARG A 57 -11.08 -16.08 -1.16
N THR A 58 -10.53 -15.09 -1.87
CA THR A 58 -11.19 -14.40 -2.98
C THR A 58 -10.16 -13.55 -3.75
N GLY A 59 -10.58 -12.95 -4.85
CA GLY A 59 -9.77 -11.98 -5.59
C GLY A 59 -10.64 -10.82 -6.05
N LYS A 60 -10.15 -9.60 -5.84
CA LYS A 60 -10.83 -8.36 -6.24
C LYS A 60 -10.13 -7.77 -7.46
N ILE A 61 -10.86 -7.65 -8.56
CA ILE A 61 -10.37 -7.10 -9.81
C ILE A 61 -10.71 -5.63 -9.88
N MET A 62 -9.73 -4.80 -10.20
CA MET A 62 -9.84 -3.35 -10.17
C MET A 62 -9.06 -2.71 -11.32
N LEU A 63 -9.64 -1.68 -11.95
CA LEU A 63 -8.94 -0.88 -12.94
C LEU A 63 -8.46 0.45 -12.37
N TYR A 64 -7.19 0.76 -12.63
CA TYR A 64 -6.54 2.01 -12.27
C TYR A 64 -6.08 2.75 -13.52
N ASN A 65 -6.03 4.07 -13.44
CA ASN A 65 -5.36 4.89 -14.43
C ASN A 65 -3.83 4.81 -14.19
N PRO A 66 -3.02 4.51 -15.22
CA PRO A 66 -1.59 4.25 -15.06
C PRO A 66 -0.76 5.51 -14.75
N GLU A 67 -1.27 6.70 -15.06
CA GLU A 67 -0.56 7.97 -14.84
C GLU A 67 -0.84 8.53 -13.44
N THR A 68 -2.10 8.48 -13.02
CA THR A 68 -2.56 9.11 -11.78
C THR A 68 -2.68 8.13 -10.61
N GLY A 69 -2.69 6.82 -10.86
CA GLY A 69 -2.93 5.80 -9.84
C GLY A 69 -4.36 5.83 -9.26
N LYS A 70 -5.26 6.63 -9.83
CA LYS A 70 -6.66 6.73 -9.40
C LYS A 70 -7.50 5.61 -10.01
N ARG A 71 -8.52 5.17 -9.25
CA ARG A 71 -9.50 4.17 -9.72
C ARG A 71 -10.31 4.72 -10.89
N VAL A 72 -10.52 3.90 -11.92
CA VAL A 72 -11.37 4.26 -13.08
C VAL A 72 -12.84 4.05 -12.71
N LYS A 73 -13.56 5.17 -12.48
CA LYS A 73 -14.98 5.20 -12.07
C LYS A 73 -15.95 5.54 -13.21
N GLN A 74 -15.44 5.92 -14.38
CA GLN A 74 -16.22 6.31 -15.55
C GLN A 74 -15.87 5.44 -16.74
N PRO A 75 -16.83 5.10 -17.63
CA PRO A 75 -18.27 5.45 -17.54
C PRO A 75 -19.03 4.70 -16.42
N PHE A 76 -18.40 3.71 -15.79
CA PHE A 76 -18.91 3.02 -14.61
C PHE A 76 -17.75 2.57 -13.72
N ASN A 77 -18.07 2.06 -12.52
CA ASN A 77 -17.07 1.54 -11.59
C ASN A 77 -16.46 0.22 -12.10
N HIS A 78 -15.16 0.23 -12.38
CA HIS A 78 -14.42 -0.95 -12.83
C HIS A 78 -13.92 -1.77 -11.63
N ILE A 79 -14.87 -2.37 -10.90
CA ILE A 79 -14.61 -3.26 -9.77
C ILE A 79 -15.45 -4.52 -9.95
N THR A 80 -14.83 -5.69 -9.83
CA THR A 80 -15.54 -6.97 -9.81
C THR A 80 -14.77 -7.97 -8.97
N TRP A 81 -15.37 -9.13 -8.70
CA TRP A 81 -14.73 -10.20 -7.97
C TRP A 81 -14.48 -11.41 -8.87
N VAL A 82 -13.35 -12.07 -8.67
CA VAL A 82 -12.96 -13.25 -9.43
C VAL A 82 -14.02 -14.34 -9.37
N HIS A 83 -14.61 -14.59 -8.20
CA HIS A 83 -15.63 -15.63 -8.04
C HIS A 83 -16.92 -15.32 -8.83
N SER A 84 -17.28 -14.05 -8.97
CA SER A 84 -18.42 -13.61 -9.80
C SER A 84 -18.17 -13.90 -11.28
N LEU A 85 -16.94 -13.70 -11.76
CA LEU A 85 -16.56 -13.99 -13.14
C LEU A 85 -16.47 -15.49 -13.43
N LEU A 86 -15.99 -16.27 -12.46
CA LEU A 86 -15.87 -17.73 -12.59
C LEU A 86 -17.23 -18.46 -12.44
N LYS A 87 -18.31 -17.75 -12.08
CA LYS A 87 -19.67 -18.29 -11.90
C LYS A 87 -19.69 -19.58 -11.07
N ARG A 88 -18.91 -19.63 -9.99
CA ARG A 88 -18.81 -20.84 -9.15
C ARG A 88 -20.14 -21.09 -8.44
N PRO A 89 -20.79 -22.25 -8.65
CA PRO A 89 -22.00 -22.59 -7.91
C PRO A 89 -21.66 -22.75 -6.42
N ASN A 90 -22.57 -22.31 -5.54
CA ASN A 90 -22.43 -22.42 -4.08
C ASN A 90 -21.15 -21.80 -3.50
N TYR A 91 -20.65 -20.70 -4.08
CA TYR A 91 -19.47 -20.03 -3.57
C TYR A 91 -19.73 -19.42 -2.18
N ASN A 92 -19.07 -19.98 -1.16
CA ASN A 92 -19.08 -19.39 0.18
C ASN A 92 -18.02 -18.27 0.26
N LEU A 93 -18.48 -17.02 0.29
CA LEU A 93 -17.60 -15.87 0.45
C LEU A 93 -17.07 -15.80 1.89
N SER A 94 -15.88 -16.34 2.09
CA SER A 94 -15.04 -16.10 3.27
C SER A 94 -14.02 -15.03 2.89
N GLN A 95 -14.07 -13.85 3.51
CA GLN A 95 -13.11 -12.77 3.25
C GLN A 95 -12.06 -12.75 4.36
N CYS A 96 -10.83 -12.45 4.00
CA CYS A 96 -9.71 -12.21 4.92
C CYS A 96 -9.02 -10.88 4.52
N PHE A 97 -8.10 -10.38 5.33
CA PHE A 97 -7.41 -9.13 4.99
C PHE A 97 -6.54 -9.31 3.73
N PHE A 98 -6.44 -8.26 2.91
CA PHE A 98 -5.38 -8.23 1.90
C PHE A 98 -4.03 -8.09 2.61
N GLY A 99 -3.10 -8.99 2.31
CA GLY A 99 -1.81 -9.10 3.00
C GLY A 99 -1.82 -9.98 4.24
N GLU A 100 -2.94 -10.62 4.61
CA GLU A 100 -3.03 -11.46 5.83
C GLU A 100 -2.01 -12.60 5.83
N HIS A 101 -1.71 -13.16 4.66
CA HIS A 101 -0.65 -14.16 4.45
C HIS A 101 0.76 -13.69 4.88
N LEU A 102 0.96 -12.39 5.11
CA LEU A 102 2.22 -11.84 5.58
C LEU A 102 2.36 -11.84 7.10
N LEU A 103 1.30 -12.12 7.87
CA LEU A 103 1.28 -12.01 9.34
C LEU A 103 2.37 -12.83 10.04
N ASP A 104 2.75 -13.97 9.46
CA ASP A 104 3.79 -14.88 9.97
C ASP A 104 5.21 -14.50 9.55
N THR A 105 5.39 -13.55 8.64
CA THR A 105 6.73 -13.12 8.18
C THR A 105 7.53 -12.41 9.27
N ASP A 106 6.84 -11.65 10.12
CA ASP A 106 7.43 -10.98 11.28
C ASP A 106 6.35 -10.76 12.34
N LYS A 107 6.47 -11.49 13.46
CA LYS A 107 5.49 -11.46 14.55
C LYS A 107 5.64 -10.25 15.47
N HIS A 108 6.76 -9.53 15.40
CA HIS A 108 7.05 -8.39 16.25
C HIS A 108 6.60 -7.06 15.63
N LYS A 109 6.44 -7.00 14.31
CA LYS A 109 5.97 -5.78 13.65
C LYS A 109 4.54 -5.42 14.07
N PRO A 110 4.27 -4.14 14.42
CA PRO A 110 2.91 -3.66 14.56
C PRO A 110 2.16 -3.75 13.22
N ILE A 111 0.86 -3.99 13.28
CA ILE A 111 -0.01 -4.14 12.12
C ILE A 111 -0.64 -2.78 11.83
N ALA A 112 -0.56 -2.34 10.57
CA ALA A 112 -1.25 -1.15 10.09
C ALA A 112 -2.43 -1.57 9.21
N LEU A 113 -3.64 -1.13 9.56
CA LEU A 113 -4.86 -1.38 8.79
C LEU A 113 -5.29 -0.14 8.02
N VAL A 114 -5.50 -0.29 6.71
CA VAL A 114 -6.03 0.75 5.80
C VAL A 114 -7.27 0.25 5.04
N GLU A 115 -8.01 1.17 4.41
CA GLU A 115 -9.17 0.80 3.61
C GLU A 115 -8.79 0.05 2.33
N SER A 116 -7.81 0.58 1.60
CA SER A 116 -7.53 0.19 0.23
C SER A 116 -6.26 -0.63 0.07
N GLU A 117 -6.31 -1.61 -0.82
CA GLU A 117 -5.19 -2.50 -1.12
C GLU A 117 -4.02 -1.75 -1.76
N LYS A 118 -4.30 -0.72 -2.57
CA LYS A 118 -3.29 0.21 -3.13
C LYS A 118 -2.53 0.91 -2.00
N THR A 119 -3.25 1.39 -1.00
CA THR A 119 -2.69 2.15 0.12
C THR A 119 -1.74 1.28 0.94
N ALA A 120 -2.16 0.04 1.25
CA ALA A 120 -1.31 -0.92 1.95
C ALA A 120 -0.01 -1.21 1.17
N LEU A 121 -0.12 -1.37 -0.15
CA LEU A 121 1.02 -1.64 -1.02
C LEU A 121 2.04 -0.49 -1.01
N ILE A 122 1.58 0.75 -1.23
CA ILE A 122 2.46 1.94 -1.23
C ILE A 122 3.04 2.18 0.16
N ALA A 123 2.21 2.13 1.20
CA ALA A 123 2.65 2.39 2.57
C ALA A 123 3.68 1.36 3.07
N SER A 124 3.61 0.11 2.59
CA SER A 124 4.60 -0.91 2.93
C SER A 124 6.03 -0.61 2.45
N HIS A 125 6.18 0.21 1.41
CA HIS A 125 7.48 0.68 0.94
C HIS A 125 8.04 1.80 1.82
N TYR A 126 7.22 2.84 2.10
CA TYR A 126 7.67 4.01 2.83
C TYR A 126 7.75 3.81 4.34
N LEU A 127 6.91 2.94 4.89
CA LEU A 127 6.80 2.68 6.34
C LEU A 127 6.98 1.17 6.63
N PRO A 128 8.17 0.60 6.36
CA PRO A 128 8.43 -0.84 6.46
C PRO A 128 8.47 -1.37 7.90
N GLN A 129 8.41 -0.48 8.90
CA GLN A 129 8.27 -0.83 10.31
C GLN A 129 6.90 -1.42 10.64
N TYR A 130 5.88 -1.16 9.82
CA TYR A 130 4.57 -1.77 9.95
C TYR A 130 4.37 -2.93 8.99
N LEU A 131 3.52 -3.87 9.39
CA LEU A 131 2.93 -4.86 8.51
C LEU A 131 1.59 -4.30 8.00
N TRP A 132 1.55 -3.92 6.73
CA TRP A 132 0.37 -3.27 6.14
C TRP A 132 -0.64 -4.29 5.62
N LEU A 133 -1.88 -4.14 6.08
CA LEU A 133 -3.04 -4.93 5.69
C LEU A 133 -4.15 -4.00 5.20
N ALA A 134 -4.99 -4.49 4.29
CA ALA A 134 -6.17 -3.73 3.85
C ALA A 134 -7.47 -4.50 4.09
N THR A 135 -8.50 -3.76 4.52
CA THR A 135 -9.87 -4.27 4.74
C THR A 135 -10.59 -4.58 3.43
N GLY A 136 -10.14 -3.99 2.32
CA GLY A 136 -10.76 -4.14 1.00
C GLY A 136 -11.92 -3.16 0.74
N GLY A 137 -12.00 -2.09 1.54
CA GLY A 137 -12.95 -0.98 1.44
C GLY A 137 -13.42 -0.50 2.81
N LYS A 138 -14.07 0.66 2.88
CA LYS A 138 -14.56 1.29 4.12
C LYS A 138 -15.25 0.34 5.10
N HIS A 139 -16.08 -0.58 4.61
CA HIS A 139 -16.84 -1.53 5.42
C HIS A 139 -16.26 -2.96 5.42
N GLY A 140 -15.10 -3.15 4.81
CA GLY A 140 -14.50 -4.46 4.61
C GLY A 140 -13.96 -5.08 5.90
N CYS A 141 -13.98 -6.40 5.98
CA CYS A 141 -13.17 -7.24 6.89
C CYS A 141 -13.23 -6.99 8.42
N PHE A 142 -14.14 -6.18 8.95
CA PHE A 142 -14.30 -5.95 10.40
C PHE A 142 -15.20 -6.96 11.12
N LYS A 143 -15.49 -8.12 10.52
CA LYS A 143 -16.21 -9.21 11.21
C LYS A 143 -15.32 -9.78 12.30
N SER A 144 -15.88 -10.12 13.46
CA SER A 144 -15.12 -10.69 14.58
C SER A 144 -14.29 -11.92 14.17
N SER A 145 -14.84 -12.79 13.31
CA SER A 145 -14.13 -13.94 12.73
C SER A 145 -12.85 -13.57 11.98
N ASN A 146 -12.84 -12.40 11.33
CA ASN A 146 -11.73 -11.95 10.51
C ASN A 146 -10.65 -11.27 11.35
N LEU A 147 -10.98 -10.83 12.57
CA LEU A 147 -10.03 -10.19 13.48
C LEU A 147 -9.18 -11.21 14.25
N VAL A 148 -9.59 -12.48 14.28
CA VAL A 148 -8.90 -13.58 14.99
C VAL A 148 -7.38 -13.61 14.70
N PRO A 149 -6.91 -13.47 13.45
CA PRO A 149 -5.47 -13.49 13.13
C PRO A 149 -4.68 -12.30 13.72
N LEU A 150 -5.35 -11.24 14.17
CA LEU A 150 -4.72 -10.03 14.69
C LEU A 150 -4.59 -10.01 16.22
N PHE A 151 -5.15 -11.00 16.92
CA PHE A 151 -5.09 -11.05 18.38
C PHE A 151 -3.64 -11.17 18.90
N GLY A 152 -3.36 -10.49 20.02
CA GLY A 152 -2.02 -10.46 20.61
C GLY A 152 -1.00 -9.61 19.83
N ARG A 153 -1.45 -8.82 18.84
CA ARG A 153 -0.62 -7.90 18.07
C ARG A 153 -1.05 -6.46 18.34
N GLN A 154 -0.10 -5.53 18.28
CA GLN A 154 -0.40 -4.10 18.24
C GLN A 154 -0.97 -3.75 16.87
N VAL A 155 -2.15 -3.14 16.85
CA VAL A 155 -2.83 -2.72 15.62
C VAL A 155 -3.00 -1.20 15.60
N VAL A 156 -2.64 -0.58 14.49
CA VAL A 156 -2.86 0.84 14.24
C VAL A 156 -3.78 0.99 13.04
N LEU A 157 -4.85 1.74 13.25
CA LEU A 157 -5.86 2.05 12.25
C LEU A 157 -5.50 3.35 11.52
N PHE A 158 -5.41 3.28 10.19
CA PHE A 158 -5.11 4.41 9.31
C PHE A 158 -6.32 4.66 8.39
N PRO A 159 -7.35 5.40 8.87
CA PRO A 159 -8.53 5.71 8.06
C PRO A 159 -8.21 6.68 6.92
N ASP A 160 -9.02 6.61 5.86
CA ASP A 160 -9.08 7.65 4.84
C ASP A 160 -9.71 8.93 5.45
N LEU A 161 -9.38 10.10 4.92
CA LEU A 161 -10.01 11.35 5.36
C LEU A 161 -11.52 11.30 5.21
N GLY A 162 -12.25 11.68 6.27
CA GLY A 162 -13.71 11.59 6.34
C GLY A 162 -14.26 10.19 6.65
N ALA A 163 -13.39 9.21 6.95
CA ALA A 163 -13.80 7.90 7.49
C ALA A 163 -13.44 7.72 8.97
N THR A 164 -12.75 8.69 9.58
CA THR A 164 -12.22 8.65 10.95
C THR A 164 -13.29 8.30 11.99
N ASP A 165 -14.47 8.92 11.95
CA ASP A 165 -15.56 8.61 12.91
C ASP A 165 -16.02 7.16 12.84
N TYR A 166 -16.18 6.63 11.63
CA TYR A 166 -16.56 5.23 11.43
C TYR A 166 -15.49 4.26 11.96
N TRP A 167 -14.22 4.57 11.69
CA TRP A 167 -13.10 3.77 12.17
C TRP A 167 -12.89 3.89 13.68
N GLN A 168 -13.30 5.01 14.30
CA GLN A 168 -13.34 5.16 15.76
C GLN A 168 -14.39 4.23 16.39
N GLU A 169 -15.51 3.97 15.74
CA GLU A 169 -16.46 2.93 16.20
C GLU A 169 -15.84 1.53 16.10
N LYS A 170 -15.08 1.25 15.04
CA LYS A 170 -14.36 -0.03 14.88
C LYS A 170 -13.26 -0.20 15.92
N LEU A 171 -12.53 0.87 16.23
CA LEU A 171 -11.57 0.91 17.33
C LEU A 171 -12.22 0.44 18.64
N LYS A 172 -13.34 1.05 19.03
CA LYS A 172 -14.06 0.70 20.26
C LYS A 172 -14.51 -0.76 20.25
N MET A 173 -15.01 -1.27 19.12
CA MET A 173 -15.40 -2.66 18.97
C MET A 173 -14.20 -3.60 19.15
N MET A 174 -13.05 -3.32 18.53
CA MET A 174 -11.85 -4.15 18.66
C MET A 174 -11.29 -4.11 20.10
N GLN A 175 -11.32 -2.93 20.74
CA GLN A 175 -10.94 -2.78 22.14
C GLN A 175 -11.88 -3.57 23.08
N SER A 176 -13.19 -3.61 22.81
CA SER A 176 -14.12 -4.44 23.59
C SER A 176 -13.87 -5.95 23.46
N LEU A 177 -13.19 -6.37 22.39
CA LEU A 177 -12.72 -7.75 22.20
C LEU A 177 -11.37 -8.02 22.90
N GLY A 178 -10.79 -7.03 23.59
CA GLY A 178 -9.50 -7.16 24.29
C GLY A 178 -8.27 -6.97 23.39
N MET A 179 -8.42 -6.37 22.21
CA MET A 179 -7.30 -6.11 21.30
C MET A 179 -6.58 -4.80 21.65
N GLU A 180 -5.25 -4.77 21.46
CA GLU A 180 -4.44 -3.54 21.58
C GLU A 180 -4.49 -2.77 20.26
N VAL A 181 -5.38 -1.78 20.19
CA VAL A 181 -5.65 -1.02 18.97
C VAL A 181 -5.59 0.48 19.22
N GLN A 182 -4.99 1.21 18.28
CA GLN A 182 -4.89 2.66 18.27
C GLN A 182 -5.39 3.24 16.94
N LEU A 183 -5.85 4.49 16.96
CA LEU A 183 -6.26 5.23 15.77
C LEU A 183 -5.22 6.30 15.42
N PHE A 184 -4.81 6.34 14.15
CA PHE A 184 -3.98 7.40 13.61
C PHE A 184 -4.86 8.51 13.04
N ASP A 185 -5.18 9.51 13.87
CA ASP A 185 -6.09 10.62 13.52
C ASP A 185 -5.36 11.91 13.08
N TYR A 186 -4.04 11.84 12.91
CA TYR A 186 -3.21 13.00 12.56
C TYR A 186 -3.63 13.62 11.22
N LEU A 187 -3.92 12.79 10.21
CA LEU A 187 -4.33 13.30 8.89
C LEU A 187 -5.65 14.07 9.00
N GLU A 188 -6.65 13.53 9.68
CA GLU A 188 -7.95 14.18 9.86
C GLU A 188 -7.82 15.56 10.53
N LYS A 189 -6.93 15.68 11.53
CA LYS A 189 -6.73 16.92 12.30
C LYS A 189 -5.95 18.00 11.55
N HIS A 190 -5.12 17.63 10.59
CA HIS A 190 -4.15 18.54 9.98
C HIS A 190 -4.27 18.67 8.45
N ALA A 191 -5.08 17.83 7.80
CA ALA A 191 -5.27 17.89 6.37
C ALA A 191 -5.96 19.20 5.95
N PRO A 192 -5.49 19.87 4.88
CA PRO A 192 -6.17 21.02 4.32
C PRO A 192 -7.53 20.61 3.75
N LEU A 193 -8.47 21.56 3.67
CA LEU A 193 -9.84 21.31 3.21
C LEU A 193 -9.91 20.64 1.83
N GLN A 194 -8.95 20.97 0.95
CA GLN A 194 -8.87 20.37 -0.39
C GLN A 194 -8.60 18.86 -0.34
N ASP A 195 -7.71 18.41 0.55
CA ASP A 195 -7.37 16.99 0.70
C ASP A 195 -8.52 16.23 1.35
N GLN A 196 -9.21 16.87 2.32
CA GLN A 196 -10.42 16.31 2.93
C GLN A 196 -11.54 16.10 1.90
N GLN A 197 -11.79 17.11 1.05
CA GLN A 197 -12.78 17.00 -0.03
C GLN A 197 -12.38 15.97 -1.09
N ALA A 198 -11.09 15.78 -1.33
CA ALA A 198 -10.57 14.77 -2.23
C ALA A 198 -10.58 13.36 -1.60
N GLY A 199 -10.77 13.25 -0.28
CA GLY A 199 -10.76 11.99 0.47
C GLY A 199 -9.39 11.32 0.45
N TYR A 200 -8.33 12.09 0.71
CA TYR A 200 -6.96 11.54 0.69
C TYR A 200 -6.76 10.45 1.75
N ASP A 201 -5.88 9.52 1.43
CA ASP A 201 -5.37 8.51 2.35
C ASP A 201 -3.89 8.76 2.68
N ILE A 202 -3.30 7.94 3.56
CA ILE A 202 -1.88 8.07 3.90
C ILE A 202 -0.95 7.88 2.69
N ALA A 203 -1.33 7.06 1.70
CA ALA A 203 -0.49 6.84 0.53
C ALA A 203 -0.44 8.09 -0.37
N ASP A 204 -1.49 8.90 -0.43
CA ASP A 204 -1.48 10.16 -1.18
C ASP A 204 -0.43 11.14 -0.61
N TYR A 205 -0.24 11.16 0.72
CA TYR A 205 0.83 11.94 1.34
C TYR A 205 2.22 11.31 1.17
N LEU A 206 2.32 9.98 1.28
CA LEU A 206 3.60 9.28 1.11
C LEU A 206 4.16 9.43 -0.31
N LEU A 207 3.30 9.45 -1.32
CA LEU A 207 3.69 9.67 -2.72
C LEU A 207 4.24 11.07 -2.99
N GLN A 208 4.00 12.05 -2.11
CA GLN A 208 4.60 13.39 -2.24
C GLN A 208 6.07 13.39 -1.80
N ILE A 209 6.51 12.36 -1.07
CA ILE A 209 7.91 12.19 -0.69
C ILE A 209 8.69 11.74 -1.94
N LYS A 210 9.45 12.68 -2.51
CA LYS A 210 10.30 12.41 -3.67
C LYS A 210 11.35 11.36 -3.35
N THR A 211 11.28 10.20 -4.00
CA THR A 211 12.31 9.17 -3.91
C THR A 211 13.52 9.57 -4.76
N GLN A 212 14.72 9.08 -4.43
CA GLN A 212 15.91 9.34 -5.25
C GLN A 212 15.70 8.91 -6.72
N THR A 213 14.95 7.82 -6.93
CA THR A 213 14.56 7.32 -8.25
C THR A 213 13.62 8.27 -8.98
N SER A 214 12.58 8.79 -8.32
CA SER A 214 11.65 9.74 -8.97
C SER A 214 12.37 11.05 -9.31
N VAL A 215 13.27 11.54 -8.45
CA VAL A 215 14.09 12.73 -8.72
C VAL A 215 14.99 12.51 -9.93
N LEU A 216 15.63 11.34 -10.03
CA LEU A 216 16.49 11.04 -11.16
C LEU A 216 15.69 11.00 -12.48
N LYS A 217 14.49 10.39 -12.46
CA LYS A 217 13.60 10.39 -13.63
C LYS A 217 13.16 11.81 -14.01
N ASP A 218 12.83 12.66 -13.04
CA ASP A 218 12.52 14.07 -13.28
C ASP A 218 13.70 14.77 -13.99
N PHE A 219 14.93 14.52 -13.56
CA PHE A 219 16.12 15.08 -14.20
C PHE A 219 16.35 14.54 -15.61
N ILE A 220 16.20 13.23 -15.83
CA ILE A 220 16.30 12.62 -17.17
C ILE A 220 15.24 13.20 -18.10
N ARG A 221 14.02 13.44 -17.62
CA ARG A 221 12.96 14.07 -18.41
C ARG A 221 13.30 15.50 -18.81
N GLN A 222 13.95 16.24 -17.92
CA GLN A 222 14.42 17.61 -18.22
C GLN A 222 15.65 17.60 -19.15
N ASN A 223 16.51 16.59 -19.04
CA ASN A 223 17.70 16.42 -19.87
C ASN A 223 17.92 14.95 -20.25
N PRO A 224 17.42 14.51 -21.43
CA PRO A 224 17.51 13.13 -21.89
C PRO A 224 18.95 12.60 -22.02
N HIS A 225 19.95 13.47 -22.17
CA HIS A 225 21.35 13.07 -22.23
C HIS A 225 21.88 12.47 -20.93
N LEU A 226 21.21 12.73 -19.79
CA LEU A 226 21.55 12.10 -18.52
C LEU A 226 21.39 10.58 -18.58
N GLN A 227 20.40 10.05 -19.33
CA GLN A 227 20.26 8.61 -19.51
C GLN A 227 21.49 8.01 -20.23
N LEU A 228 21.98 8.69 -21.27
CA LEU A 228 23.17 8.26 -21.99
C LEU A 228 24.41 8.21 -21.08
N LEU A 229 24.57 9.19 -20.19
CA LEU A 229 25.68 9.20 -19.23
C LEU A 229 25.57 8.06 -18.22
N ILE A 230 24.37 7.80 -17.70
CA ILE A 230 24.11 6.68 -16.78
C ILE A 230 24.51 5.36 -17.44
N ASP A 231 24.05 5.14 -18.67
CA ASP A 231 24.30 3.89 -19.40
C ASP A 231 25.77 3.72 -19.77
N LYS A 232 26.44 4.79 -20.22
CA LYS A 232 27.85 4.76 -20.65
C LYS A 232 28.83 4.64 -19.50
N LEU A 233 28.52 5.24 -18.35
CA LEU A 233 29.41 5.27 -17.18
C LEU A 233 29.00 4.24 -16.11
N GLY A 234 27.90 3.49 -16.32
CA GLY A 234 27.41 2.49 -15.37
C GLY A 234 27.00 3.09 -14.02
N LEU A 235 26.47 4.33 -14.03
CA LEU A 235 26.11 5.05 -12.81
C LEU A 235 24.93 4.38 -12.11
N ARG A 236 24.94 4.40 -10.77
CA ARG A 236 23.86 3.85 -9.94
C ARG A 236 23.47 4.87 -8.88
N VAL A 237 22.18 4.90 -8.55
CA VAL A 237 21.68 5.71 -7.43
C VAL A 237 22.23 5.12 -6.13
N VAL A 238 22.83 5.96 -5.31
CA VAL A 238 23.36 5.60 -3.99
C VAL A 238 22.74 6.48 -2.91
N LYS A 239 22.63 5.95 -1.69
CA LYS A 239 22.22 6.76 -0.54
C LYS A 239 23.33 7.75 -0.21
N GLU A 240 22.95 9.00 0.07
CA GLU A 240 23.90 10.02 0.49
C GLU A 240 24.58 9.58 1.80
N GLN A 241 25.88 9.30 1.74
CA GLN A 241 26.70 9.13 2.95
C GLN A 241 27.03 10.52 3.48
N ARG A 242 26.25 11.00 4.46
CA ARG A 242 26.66 12.18 5.21
C ARG A 242 27.95 11.84 5.97
N LEU A 243 29.08 12.38 5.54
CA LEU A 243 30.29 12.43 6.33
C LEU A 243 29.93 13.12 7.65
N ALA A 244 30.04 12.41 8.77
CA ALA A 244 29.80 12.97 10.10
C ALA A 244 30.71 14.19 10.27
N GLN A 245 30.14 15.39 10.29
CA GLN A 245 30.86 16.57 10.71
C GLN A 245 31.20 16.39 12.21
N PRO A 246 32.47 16.52 12.61
CA PRO A 246 32.82 16.48 14.03
C PRO A 246 32.04 17.56 14.77
N LEU A 247 31.32 17.18 15.82
CA LEU A 247 30.68 18.14 16.71
C LEU A 247 31.73 19.14 17.23
N PRO A 248 31.46 20.46 17.21
CA PRO A 248 32.39 21.43 17.76
C PRO A 248 32.62 21.12 19.25
N GLN A 249 33.89 20.93 19.62
CA GLN A 249 34.29 20.67 21.00
C GLN A 249 33.81 21.81 21.90
N LYS A 250 33.00 21.50 22.91
CA LYS A 250 32.61 22.44 23.96
C LYS A 250 33.88 23.00 24.60
N ARG A 251 34.15 24.29 24.40
CA ARG A 251 35.15 25.02 25.19
C ARG A 251 34.71 24.96 26.65
N ARG A 252 35.52 24.31 27.49
CA ARG A 252 35.32 24.35 28.95
C ARG A 252 35.51 25.80 29.41
N PRO A 253 34.61 26.36 30.23
CA PRO A 253 34.87 27.65 30.86
C PRO A 253 36.08 27.48 31.79
N HIS A 254 37.09 28.35 31.62
CA HIS A 254 38.16 28.47 32.57
C HIS A 254 37.60 28.97 33.90
N ARG A 255 38.16 28.36 34.96
CA ARG A 255 37.78 28.47 36.37
C ARG A 255 37.95 29.89 36.91
#